data_AF-A0A060CFB3-F1
#
_entry.id   AF-A0A060CFB3-F1
#
_cell.length_a   1.000
_cell.length_b   1.000
_cell.length_c   1.000
_cell.angle_alpha   90.00
_cell.angle_beta   90.00
_cell.angle_gamma   90.00
#
_symmetry.space_group_name_H-M   'P 1'
#
loop_
_entity.id
_entity.type
_entity.pdbx_description
1 polymer ?
#
loop_
_entity_poly.entity_id
_entity_poly.type
_entity_poly.pdbx_seq_one_letter_code
_entity_poly.pdbx_strand_id
1 'polypeptide(L)'
;MYFILDTLHPDGDKMGDVWEAYLPAKEGYPLCDKLPGFPRKRFMPMIGLVTITLMIENIIGLDISLPRKTVNWTMPSLEAMGIEGLSLKRNLITILSNKNARGWEIRLESEKLYYFTIEILDEQKKKTL
;
A
#
# COMPACT_ATOMS: atom_id res chain seq x y z
N MET A 1 4.73 7.47 -3.76
CA MET A 1 5.61 6.68 -2.89
C MET A 1 7.08 6.92 -3.21
N TYR A 2 7.52 6.68 -4.46
CA TYR A 2 8.92 6.90 -4.89
C TYR A 2 9.46 8.27 -4.49
N PHE A 3 8.74 9.36 -4.75
CA PHE A 3 9.19 10.71 -4.32
C PHE A 3 9.43 10.87 -2.82
N ILE A 4 8.75 10.09 -1.95
CA ILE A 4 9.00 10.10 -0.50
C ILE A 4 10.31 9.38 -0.18
N LEU A 5 10.56 8.26 -0.86
CA LEU A 5 11.78 7.45 -0.69
C LEU A 5 13.00 8.17 -1.26
N ASP A 6 12.86 8.81 -2.43
CA ASP A 6 13.92 9.53 -3.13
C ASP A 6 14.39 10.74 -2.32
N THR A 7 13.49 11.48 -1.66
CA THR A 7 13.92 12.58 -0.78
C THR A 7 14.45 12.09 0.57
N LEU A 8 14.00 10.92 1.06
CA LEU A 8 14.49 10.32 2.30
C LEU A 8 15.91 9.73 2.14
N HIS A 9 16.20 9.14 0.99
CA HIS A 9 17.50 8.55 0.64
C HIS A 9 17.96 9.08 -0.73
N PRO A 10 18.33 10.37 -0.82
CA PRO A 10 18.76 10.97 -2.07
C PRO A 10 20.12 10.39 -2.49
N ASP A 11 20.36 10.31 -3.79
CA ASP A 11 21.65 9.88 -4.32
C ASP A 11 22.79 10.83 -3.90
N GLY A 12 23.90 10.27 -3.42
CA GLY A 12 25.13 10.98 -3.03
C GLY A 12 25.20 11.39 -1.55
N ASP A 13 25.97 12.44 -1.25
CA ASP A 13 26.26 12.89 0.14
C ASP A 13 25.19 13.82 0.74
N LYS A 14 24.00 13.93 0.12
CA LYS A 14 22.94 14.81 0.63
C LYS A 14 22.21 14.14 1.79
N MET A 15 22.03 14.88 2.87
CA MET A 15 21.20 14.44 3.98
C MET A 15 19.73 14.43 3.52
N GLY A 16 19.12 13.24 3.51
CA GLY A 16 17.73 13.06 3.14
C GLY A 16 16.73 13.54 4.18
N ASP A 17 15.54 13.88 3.73
CA ASP A 17 14.44 14.37 4.54
C ASP A 17 13.08 14.10 3.89
N VAL A 18 12.02 14.20 4.70
CA VAL A 18 10.65 13.96 4.26
C VAL A 18 9.73 15.13 4.62
N TRP A 19 8.68 15.31 3.83
CA TRP A 19 7.78 16.46 3.91
C TRP A 19 6.32 16.01 4.01
N GLU A 20 5.45 16.82 4.61
CA GLU A 20 4.03 16.49 4.71
C GLU A 20 3.30 16.44 3.35
N ALA A 21 3.87 17.06 2.31
CA ALA A 21 3.31 17.09 0.98
C ALA A 21 4.43 17.06 -0.07
N TYR A 22 4.12 16.46 -1.22
CA TYR A 22 5.00 16.34 -2.38
C TYR A 22 4.31 16.88 -3.62
N LEU A 23 5.12 17.28 -4.60
CA LEU A 23 4.63 17.68 -5.90
C LEU A 23 4.07 16.46 -6.67
N PRO A 24 2.97 16.61 -7.42
CA PRO A 24 2.27 15.46 -7.99
C PRO A 24 3.03 14.75 -9.11
N ALA A 25 3.92 15.46 -9.81
CA ALA A 25 4.59 14.96 -11.01
C ALA A 25 6.12 15.10 -10.96
N LYS A 26 6.71 15.47 -9.81
CA LYS A 26 8.16 15.59 -9.66
C LYS A 26 8.57 15.49 -8.19
N GLU A 27 9.86 15.27 -7.98
CA GLU A 27 10.49 15.28 -6.66
C GLU A 27 10.40 16.64 -5.97
N GLY A 28 10.44 16.60 -4.65
CA GLY A 28 10.40 17.78 -3.79
C GLY A 28 9.00 18.16 -3.32
N TYR A 29 8.95 19.25 -2.56
CA TYR A 29 7.79 19.68 -1.82
C TYR A 29 7.19 20.96 -2.41
N PRO A 30 5.86 21.16 -2.33
CA PRO A 30 5.22 22.37 -2.84
C PRO A 30 5.62 23.61 -2.02
N LEU A 31 5.67 24.78 -2.63
CA LEU A 31 5.78 26.06 -1.91
C LEU A 31 4.40 26.73 -1.90
N CYS A 32 3.96 27.24 -0.74
CA CYS A 32 2.68 27.93 -0.60
C CYS A 32 2.83 29.23 0.19
N ASP A 33 2.85 30.36 -0.52
CA ASP A 33 2.99 31.68 0.10
C ASP A 33 1.83 32.04 1.05
N LYS A 34 0.68 31.38 0.87
CA LYS A 34 -0.53 31.61 1.67
C LYS A 34 -0.56 30.80 2.98
N LEU A 35 0.32 29.81 3.14
CA LEU A 35 0.33 28.93 4.31
C LEU A 35 1.73 28.90 4.95
N PRO A 36 1.99 29.75 5.96
CA PRO A 36 3.27 29.78 6.64
C PRO A 36 3.60 28.42 7.28
N GLY A 37 4.83 27.94 7.07
CA GLY A 37 5.29 26.66 7.62
C GLY A 37 4.83 25.42 6.84
N PHE A 38 4.10 25.59 5.73
CA PHE A 38 3.79 24.51 4.81
C PHE A 38 4.84 24.40 3.71
N PRO A 39 5.30 23.19 3.37
CA PRO A 39 5.01 21.93 4.02
C PRO A 39 5.92 21.69 5.23
N ARG A 40 5.36 21.14 6.31
CA ARG A 40 6.11 20.72 7.50
C ARG A 40 7.11 19.63 7.15
N LYS A 41 8.36 19.90 7.50
CA LYS A 41 9.46 18.93 7.48
C LYS A 41 9.27 17.87 8.56
N ARG A 42 9.49 16.60 8.24
CA ARG A 42 9.40 15.45 9.16
C ARG A 42 8.08 15.38 9.92
N PHE A 43 6.96 15.60 9.25
CA PHE A 43 5.65 15.30 9.84
C PHE A 43 5.37 13.79 9.87
N MET A 44 6.17 13.09 10.68
CA MET A 44 6.33 11.63 10.68
C MET A 44 5.02 10.84 10.79
N PRO A 45 4.04 11.22 11.64
CA PRO A 45 2.79 10.46 11.75
C PRO A 45 2.04 10.38 10.42
N MET A 46 1.93 11.49 9.70
CA MET A 46 1.25 11.54 8.40
C MET A 46 2.05 10.80 7.33
N ILE A 47 3.36 11.01 7.29
CA ILE A 47 4.24 10.40 6.28
C ILE A 47 4.26 8.88 6.45
N GLY A 48 4.35 8.39 7.68
CA GLY A 48 4.28 6.97 7.99
C GLY A 48 2.94 6.37 7.59
N LEU A 49 1.82 7.03 7.96
CA LEU A 49 0.48 6.57 7.59
C LEU A 49 0.31 6.50 6.06
N VAL A 50 0.64 7.57 5.35
CA VAL A 50 0.52 7.64 3.88
C VAL A 50 1.40 6.57 3.22
N THR A 51 2.62 6.37 3.69
CA THR A 51 3.53 5.37 3.12
C THR A 51 3.00 3.96 3.31
N ILE A 52 2.52 3.61 4.51
CA ILE A 52 1.91 2.31 4.79
C ILE A 52 0.64 2.12 3.93
N THR A 53 -0.23 3.11 3.85
CA THR A 53 -1.45 3.06 3.03
C THR A 53 -1.11 2.84 1.56
N LEU A 54 -0.15 3.57 0.99
CA LEU A 54 0.30 3.40 -0.40
C LEU A 54 0.90 2.01 -0.65
N MET A 55 1.65 1.45 0.31
CA MET A 55 2.16 0.09 0.21
C MET A 55 1.02 -0.94 0.13
N ILE A 56 -0.01 -0.79 0.96
CA ILE A 56 -1.17 -1.70 0.98
C ILE A 56 -2.01 -1.56 -0.29
N GLU A 57 -2.36 -0.34 -0.67
CA GLU A 57 -3.31 -0.06 -1.76
C GLU A 57 -2.69 -0.18 -3.15
N ASN A 58 -1.46 0.31 -3.34
CA ASN A 58 -0.86 0.43 -4.68
C ASN A 58 0.21 -0.62 -4.98
N ILE A 59 0.95 -1.10 -3.96
CA ILE A 59 2.01 -2.09 -4.17
C ILE A 59 1.48 -3.50 -3.96
N ILE A 60 0.83 -3.74 -2.82
CA ILE A 60 0.15 -5.01 -2.59
C ILE A 60 -1.11 -5.10 -3.44
N GLY A 61 -1.86 -4.00 -3.60
CA GLY A 61 -3.05 -3.94 -4.47
C GLY A 61 -4.36 -4.25 -3.74
N LEU A 62 -4.42 -4.01 -2.43
CA LEU A 62 -5.60 -4.30 -1.61
C LEU A 62 -6.54 -3.08 -1.51
N ASP A 63 -7.80 -3.29 -1.86
CA ASP A 63 -8.90 -2.37 -1.63
C ASP A 63 -9.87 -2.96 -0.59
N ILE A 64 -10.00 -2.28 0.55
CA ILE A 64 -10.72 -2.79 1.72
C ILE A 64 -11.89 -1.88 2.07
N SER A 65 -13.10 -2.43 2.00
CA SER A 65 -14.31 -1.74 2.42
C SER A 65 -14.85 -2.32 3.71
N LEU A 66 -14.60 -1.64 4.83
CA LEU A 66 -15.18 -2.03 6.13
C LEU A 66 -16.72 -1.98 6.15
N PRO A 67 -17.41 -0.97 5.57
CA PRO A 67 -18.87 -0.94 5.56
C PRO A 67 -19.48 -2.11 4.76
N ARG A 68 -18.87 -2.45 3.62
CA ARG A 68 -19.35 -3.53 2.75
C ARG A 68 -18.82 -4.91 3.15
N LYS A 69 -17.82 -4.95 4.04
CA LYS A 69 -17.07 -6.16 4.41
C LYS A 69 -16.48 -6.87 3.19
N THR A 70 -15.91 -6.09 2.27
CA THR A 70 -15.24 -6.61 1.07
C THR A 70 -13.75 -6.34 1.14
N VAL A 71 -12.97 -7.31 0.66
CA VAL A 71 -11.55 -7.16 0.39
C VAL A 71 -11.32 -7.55 -1.07
N ASN A 72 -10.92 -6.58 -1.88
CA ASN A 72 -10.54 -6.80 -3.25
C ASN A 72 -9.02 -6.79 -3.33
N TRP A 73 -8.44 -7.76 -4.02
CA TRP A 73 -7.01 -7.84 -4.26
C TRP A 73 -6.75 -7.88 -5.75
N THR A 74 -6.20 -6.79 -6.29
CA THR A 74 -5.78 -6.72 -7.68
C THR A 74 -4.27 -6.84 -7.75
N MET A 75 -3.77 -7.93 -8.32
CA MET A 75 -2.35 -8.16 -8.53
C MET A 75 -1.99 -8.07 -10.01
N PRO A 76 -0.87 -7.43 -10.37
CA PRO A 76 -0.40 -7.41 -11.75
C PRO A 76 -0.12 -8.83 -12.26
N SER A 77 0.70 -9.57 -11.52
CA SER A 77 1.22 -10.88 -11.87
C SER A 77 1.10 -11.84 -10.68
N LEU A 78 1.24 -13.14 -10.95
CA LEU A 78 1.31 -14.17 -9.90
C LEU A 78 2.69 -14.21 -9.26
N GLU A 79 2.84 -13.45 -8.18
CA GLU A 79 4.06 -13.37 -7.38
C GLU A 79 3.81 -13.78 -5.92
N ALA A 80 4.90 -14.08 -5.22
CA ALA A 80 4.86 -14.30 -3.78
C ALA A 80 4.72 -12.94 -3.10
N MET A 81 3.53 -12.63 -2.60
CA MET A 81 3.19 -11.34 -2.02
C MET A 81 1.99 -11.48 -1.10
N GLY A 82 1.70 -10.46 -0.30
CA GLY A 82 0.53 -10.47 0.57
C GLY A 82 0.67 -9.52 1.74
N ILE A 83 -0.27 -9.66 2.67
CA ILE A 83 -0.26 -8.94 3.94
C ILE A 83 -0.57 -9.91 5.08
N GLU A 84 0.13 -9.76 6.18
CA GLU A 84 -0.10 -10.52 7.41
C GLU A 84 -0.45 -9.57 8.54
N GLY A 85 -1.32 -10.02 9.46
CA GLY A 85 -1.57 -9.25 10.67
C GLY A 85 -2.32 -7.93 10.45
N LEU A 86 -3.04 -7.77 9.33
CA LEU A 86 -3.77 -6.53 9.08
C LEU A 86 -5.00 -6.48 9.98
N SER A 87 -5.05 -5.48 10.88
CA SER A 87 -6.15 -5.31 11.81
C SER A 87 -7.31 -4.56 11.16
N LEU A 88 -8.44 -5.26 10.96
CA LEU A 88 -9.72 -4.69 10.54
C LEU A 88 -10.69 -4.66 11.72
N LYS A 89 -10.57 -3.62 12.56
CA LYS A 89 -11.27 -3.46 13.85
C LYS A 89 -10.88 -4.53 14.89
N ARG A 90 -11.66 -5.61 14.96
CA ARG A 90 -11.48 -6.74 15.89
C ARG A 90 -11.29 -8.04 15.11
N ASN A 91 -10.64 -7.95 13.96
CA ASN A 91 -10.32 -9.06 13.09
C ASN A 91 -8.89 -8.86 12.65
N LEU A 92 -8.08 -9.89 12.79
CA LEU A 92 -6.79 -9.95 12.15
C LEU A 92 -6.95 -10.72 10.85
N ILE A 93 -6.52 -10.13 9.73
CA ILE A 93 -6.55 -10.80 8.43
C ILE A 93 -5.13 -11.03 7.92
N THR A 94 -4.94 -12.21 7.32
CA THR A 94 -3.73 -12.58 6.61
C THR A 94 -4.14 -13.08 5.23
N ILE A 95 -3.58 -12.47 4.20
CA ILE A 95 -3.82 -12.81 2.79
C ILE A 95 -2.47 -12.94 2.11
N LEU A 96 -2.14 -14.15 1.69
CA LEU A 96 -0.84 -14.47 1.10
C LEU A 96 -1.04 -15.19 -0.23
N SER A 97 -0.30 -14.77 -1.24
CA SER A 97 -0.10 -15.48 -2.49
C SER A 97 1.26 -16.16 -2.43
N ASN A 98 1.31 -17.43 -2.81
CA ASN A 98 2.57 -18.15 -2.94
C ASN A 98 2.60 -18.93 -4.26
N LYS A 99 3.79 -18.97 -4.88
CA LYS A 99 4.05 -19.74 -6.08
C LYS A 99 4.91 -20.94 -5.72
N ASN A 100 4.40 -22.13 -5.99
CA ASN A 100 5.11 -23.39 -5.78
C ASN A 100 5.29 -24.14 -7.12
N ALA A 101 6.01 -25.26 -7.10
CA ALA A 101 6.25 -26.06 -8.30
C ALA A 101 4.98 -26.65 -8.94
N ARG A 102 3.84 -26.66 -8.21
CA ARG A 102 2.55 -27.22 -8.66
C ARG A 102 1.55 -26.15 -9.11
N GLY A 103 1.86 -24.87 -8.95
CA GLY A 103 0.99 -23.76 -9.31
C GLY A 103 1.05 -22.62 -8.30
N TRP A 104 -0.08 -21.92 -8.17
CA TRP A 104 -0.25 -20.83 -7.23
C TRP A 104 -1.29 -21.19 -6.17
N GLU A 105 -1.10 -20.65 -4.97
CA GLU A 105 -2.02 -20.80 -3.85
C GLU A 105 -2.26 -19.45 -3.21
N ILE A 106 -3.52 -19.17 -2.86
CA ILE A 106 -3.88 -18.04 -2.01
C ILE A 106 -4.30 -18.60 -0.67
N ARG A 107 -3.58 -18.22 0.38
CA ARG A 107 -3.95 -18.47 1.76
C ARG A 107 -4.69 -17.24 2.29
N LEU A 108 -5.92 -17.45 2.75
CA LEU A 108 -6.74 -16.45 3.41
C LEU A 108 -7.05 -16.93 4.83
N GLU A 109 -6.63 -16.16 5.82
CA GLU A 109 -6.98 -16.36 7.22
C GLU A 109 -7.74 -15.14 7.72
N SER A 110 -8.94 -15.37 8.25
CA SER A 110 -9.76 -14.33 8.83
C SER A 110 -10.69 -14.91 9.88
N GLU A 111 -10.78 -14.24 11.03
CA GLU A 111 -11.73 -14.59 12.10
C GLU A 111 -13.19 -14.28 11.73
N LYS A 112 -13.42 -13.35 10.79
CA LYS A 112 -14.76 -12.95 10.34
C LYS A 112 -14.92 -13.05 8.82
N LEU A 113 -16.17 -13.24 8.40
CA LEU A 113 -16.53 -13.29 6.98
C LEU A 113 -16.35 -11.92 6.32
N TYR A 114 -15.37 -11.84 5.43
CA TYR A 114 -15.22 -10.79 4.42
C TYR A 114 -15.35 -11.45 3.06
N TYR A 115 -16.11 -10.84 2.15
CA TYR A 115 -16.13 -11.27 0.76
C TYR A 115 -14.79 -10.92 0.13
N PHE A 116 -14.06 -11.94 -0.31
CA PHE A 116 -12.74 -11.76 -0.86
C PHE A 116 -12.78 -11.94 -2.36
N THR A 117 -12.34 -10.93 -3.11
CA THR A 117 -12.21 -11.03 -4.57
C THR A 117 -10.76 -10.85 -4.95
N ILE A 118 -10.22 -11.80 -5.72
CA ILE A 118 -8.92 -11.65 -6.37
C ILE A 118 -9.11 -11.36 -7.86
N GLU A 119 -8.32 -10.44 -8.38
CA GLU A 119 -8.14 -10.17 -9.80
C GLU A 119 -6.64 -10.22 -10.15
N ILE A 120 -6.30 -11.08 -11.11
CA ILE A 120 -4.93 -11.26 -11.62
C ILE A 120 -4.90 -10.70 -13.04
N LEU A 121 -4.23 -9.56 -13.23
CA LEU A 121 -4.29 -8.81 -14.48
C LEU A 121 -3.63 -9.58 -15.64
N ASP A 122 -2.42 -10.10 -15.44
CA ASP A 122 -1.65 -10.83 -16.47
C ASP A 122 -2.36 -12.10 -16.95
N GLU A 123 -3.14 -12.75 -16.08
CA GLU A 123 -3.91 -13.94 -16.44
C GLU A 123 -5.35 -13.63 -16.89
N GLN A 124 -5.78 -12.37 -16.81
CA GLN A 124 -7.16 -11.94 -17.02
C GLN A 124 -8.17 -12.77 -16.21
N LYS A 125 -7.82 -13.12 -14.98
CA LYS A 125 -8.63 -13.97 -14.09
C LYS A 125 -9.19 -13.17 -12.94
N LYS A 126 -10.47 -13.42 -12.63
CA LYS A 126 -11.16 -12.84 -11.48
C LYS A 126 -11.94 -13.93 -10.74
N LYS A 127 -11.84 -13.97 -9.42
CA LYS A 127 -12.54 -14.94 -8.59
C LYS A 127 -12.96 -14.31 -7.27
N THR A 128 -14.20 -14.57 -6.87
CA THR A 128 -14.73 -14.21 -5.55
C THR A 128 -14.86 -15.48 -4.71
N LEU A 129 -14.41 -15.40 -3.45
CA LEU A 129 -14.44 -16.43 -2.42
C LEU A 129 -15.36 -16.01 -1.27
#